data_AF-W4DZH8-F1
#
_entry.id   AF-W4DZH8-F1
#
_cell.length_a   1.000
_cell.length_b   1.000
_cell.length_c   1.000
_cell.angle_alpha   90.00
_cell.angle_beta   90.00
_cell.angle_gamma   90.00
#
_symmetry.space_group_name_H-M   'P 1'
#
loop_
_entity.id
_entity.type
_entity.pdbx_description
1 polymer ?
#
loop_
_entity_poly.entity_id
_entity_poly.type
_entity_poly.pdbx_seq_one_letter_code
_entity_poly.pdbx_strand_id
1 'polypeptide(L)'
;MDAFQYELTSESSINLKYEYGGEYFTFSLYRDDDGWVLHPFDGMLLRNPAMCTLVAQELFKHKPFQVMLAKEGILFTDIRSTVNLENVNTPVAARNERESRNNPADDLMDFVQQHSIEEVIDYECKLVGSRISFYQKILQRMFMDNLGPSDPEFQKIQDIVRIYEQALERLTDLNDPNLDAGSRGRF
;
A
#
# COMPACT_ATOMS: atom_id res chain seq x y z
N MET A 1 -23.93 11.12 -21.54
CA MET A 1 -23.43 11.50 -20.21
C MET A 1 -22.16 10.70 -20.01
N ASP A 2 -21.06 11.34 -19.63
CA ASP A 2 -19.77 10.66 -19.52
C ASP A 2 -19.79 9.75 -18.29
N ALA A 3 -19.87 8.44 -18.54
CA ALA A 3 -19.95 7.36 -17.55
C ALA A 3 -18.69 7.22 -16.68
N PHE A 4 -17.67 8.05 -16.91
CA PHE A 4 -16.40 8.05 -16.19
C PHE A 4 -15.83 9.47 -16.09
N GLN A 5 -15.43 9.86 -14.89
CA GLN A 5 -14.81 11.14 -14.57
C GLN A 5 -13.61 10.90 -13.66
N TYR A 6 -12.59 11.75 -13.76
CA TYR A 6 -11.42 11.70 -12.87
C TYR A 6 -10.93 13.11 -12.55
N GLU A 7 -10.28 13.24 -11.40
CA GLU A 7 -9.68 14.48 -10.91
C GLU A 7 -8.32 14.16 -10.29
N LEU A 8 -7.26 14.83 -10.76
CA LEU A 8 -5.96 14.76 -10.12
C LEU A 8 -6.00 15.56 -8.82
N THR A 9 -5.76 14.88 -7.71
CA THR A 9 -5.70 15.51 -6.38
C THR A 9 -4.28 15.82 -5.95
N SER A 10 -3.31 15.06 -6.45
CA SER A 10 -1.87 15.31 -6.33
C SER A 10 -1.09 14.63 -7.46
N GLU A 11 0.23 14.80 -7.50
CA GLU A 11 1.12 14.08 -8.43
C GLU A 11 1.10 12.55 -8.26
N SER A 12 0.57 12.06 -7.14
CA SER A 12 0.55 10.64 -6.78
C SER A 12 -0.85 10.14 -6.39
N SER A 13 -1.90 10.90 -6.68
CA SER A 13 -3.28 10.59 -6.27
C SER A 13 -4.31 11.13 -7.25
N ILE A 14 -5.23 10.25 -7.67
CA ILE A 14 -6.29 10.51 -8.63
C ILE A 14 -7.60 10.00 -8.07
N ASN A 15 -8.59 10.89 -7.97
CA ASN A 15 -9.96 10.50 -7.63
C ASN A 15 -10.70 10.11 -8.91
N LEU A 16 -11.44 9.01 -8.84
CA LEU A 16 -12.19 8.45 -9.96
C LEU A 16 -13.67 8.38 -9.57
N LYS A 17 -14.53 8.65 -10.55
CA LYS A 17 -15.98 8.47 -10.44
C LYS A 17 -16.47 7.70 -11.66
N TYR A 18 -17.10 6.56 -11.42
CA TYR A 18 -17.52 5.62 -12.46
C TYR A 18 -18.99 5.22 -12.28
N GLU A 19 -19.75 5.25 -13.36
CA GLU A 19 -21.16 4.86 -13.39
C GLU A 19 -21.28 3.36 -13.64
N TYR A 20 -21.93 2.63 -12.74
CA TYR A 20 -22.22 1.21 -12.88
C TYR A 20 -23.67 0.94 -12.51
N GLY A 21 -24.44 0.35 -13.43
CA GLY A 21 -25.85 0.01 -13.19
C GLY A 21 -26.77 1.22 -12.89
N GLY A 22 -26.38 2.44 -13.30
CA GLY A 22 -27.13 3.68 -13.06
C GLY A 22 -26.77 4.41 -11.76
N GLU A 23 -25.81 3.89 -11.00
CA GLU A 23 -25.29 4.53 -9.78
C GLU A 23 -23.81 4.90 -9.95
N TYR A 24 -23.37 5.97 -9.27
CA TYR A 24 -21.98 6.41 -9.32
C TYR A 24 -21.18 5.86 -8.14
N PHE A 25 -20.06 5.23 -8.46
CA PHE A 25 -19.08 4.73 -7.51
C PHE A 25 -17.81 5.58 -7.56
N THR A 26 -17.17 5.73 -6.40
CA THR A 26 -15.95 6.53 -6.26
C THR A 26 -14.77 5.67 -5.84
N PHE A 27 -13.61 5.94 -6.45
CA PHE A 27 -12.35 5.25 -6.17
C PHE A 27 -11.23 6.26 -6.01
N SER A 28 -10.25 5.90 -5.19
CA SER A 28 -8.93 6.52 -5.13
C SER A 28 -7.96 5.65 -5.90
N LEU A 29 -7.18 6.25 -6.79
CA LEU A 29 -6.00 5.65 -7.39
C LEU A 29 -4.79 6.43 -6.87
N TYR A 30 -4.03 5.83 -5.97
CA TYR A 30 -2.88 6.48 -5.35
C TYR A 30 -1.62 5.62 -5.46
N ARG A 31 -0.46 6.24 -5.39
CA ARG A 31 0.82 5.52 -5.41
C ARG A 31 1.31 5.24 -3.99
N ASP A 32 1.70 4.01 -3.74
CA ASP A 32 2.42 3.59 -2.53
C ASP A 32 3.84 3.12 -2.86
N ASP A 33 4.52 2.48 -1.89
CA ASP A 33 5.90 2.02 -2.02
C ASP A 33 6.04 0.85 -3.03
N ASP A 34 4.94 0.16 -3.36
CA ASP A 34 4.90 -1.06 -4.17
C ASP A 34 4.22 -0.89 -5.56
N GLY A 35 3.56 0.25 -5.79
CA GLY A 35 2.94 0.55 -7.08
C GLY A 35 1.76 1.51 -6.98
N TRP A 36 0.85 1.40 -7.94
CA TRP A 36 -0.41 2.14 -7.93
C TRP A 36 -1.51 1.28 -7.32
N VAL A 37 -2.27 1.84 -6.40
CA VAL A 37 -3.32 1.15 -5.66
C VAL A 37 -4.67 1.79 -5.95
N LEU A 38 -5.60 0.97 -6.44
CA LEU A 38 -7.00 1.32 -6.63
C LEU A 38 -7.82 0.88 -5.40
N HIS A 39 -8.37 1.85 -4.68
CA HIS A 39 -9.15 1.64 -3.46
C HIS A 39 -10.54 2.30 -3.57
N PRO A 40 -11.64 1.60 -3.23
CA PRO A 40 -12.97 2.22 -3.20
C PRO A 40 -13.11 3.22 -2.04
N PHE A 41 -13.69 4.39 -2.30
CA PHE A 41 -14.07 5.34 -1.24
C PHE A 41 -15.46 5.04 -0.64
N ASP A 42 -16.33 4.39 -1.42
CA ASP A 42 -17.73 4.23 -1.06
C ASP A 42 -17.93 3.18 0.06
N GLY A 43 -18.54 3.62 1.17
CA GLY A 43 -18.90 2.75 2.28
C GLY A 43 -19.81 1.58 1.89
N MET A 44 -20.57 1.68 0.80
CA MET A 44 -21.33 0.56 0.25
C MET A 44 -20.43 -0.52 -0.35
N LEU A 45 -19.37 -0.14 -1.07
CA LEU A 45 -18.41 -1.07 -1.67
C LEU A 45 -17.50 -1.70 -0.61
N LEU A 46 -17.13 -0.94 0.42
CA LEU A 46 -16.36 -1.46 1.56
C LEU A 46 -17.13 -2.52 2.37
N ARG A 47 -18.47 -2.41 2.44
CA ARG A 47 -19.34 -3.38 3.12
C ARG A 47 -19.76 -4.55 2.23
N ASN A 48 -19.55 -4.46 0.92
CA ASN A 48 -19.92 -5.48 -0.05
C ASN A 48 -18.76 -5.75 -1.02
N PRO A 49 -17.78 -6.57 -0.61
CA PRO A 49 -16.57 -6.83 -1.39
C PRO A 49 -16.88 -7.46 -2.76
N ALA A 50 -17.91 -8.30 -2.85
CA ALA A 50 -18.33 -8.92 -4.10
C ALA A 50 -18.80 -7.88 -5.15
N MET A 51 -19.57 -6.87 -4.72
CA MET A 51 -19.94 -5.76 -5.60
C MET A 51 -18.73 -4.90 -5.98
N CYS A 52 -17.83 -4.65 -5.04
CA CYS A 52 -16.61 -3.90 -5.35
C CYS A 52 -15.76 -4.60 -6.41
N THR A 53 -15.64 -5.93 -6.33
CA THR A 53 -14.97 -6.73 -7.35
C THR A 53 -15.64 -6.52 -8.72
N LEU A 54 -16.96 -6.63 -8.82
CA LEU A 54 -17.68 -6.46 -10.10
C LEU A 54 -17.49 -5.06 -10.70
N VAL A 55 -17.64 -4.01 -9.90
CA VAL A 55 -17.48 -2.63 -10.37
C VAL A 55 -16.04 -2.35 -10.80
N ALA A 56 -15.05 -2.78 -10.01
CA ALA A 56 -13.65 -2.63 -10.36
C ALA A 56 -13.29 -3.39 -11.65
N GLN A 57 -13.77 -4.61 -11.79
CA GLN A 57 -13.60 -5.45 -12.98
C GLN A 57 -14.12 -4.78 -14.26
N GLU A 58 -15.28 -4.11 -14.19
CA GLU A 58 -15.81 -3.37 -15.32
C GLU A 58 -15.01 -2.09 -15.59
N LEU A 59 -14.61 -1.38 -14.53
CA LEU A 59 -13.74 -0.20 -14.62
C LEU A 59 -12.41 -0.52 -15.33
N PHE A 60 -11.76 -1.65 -15.03
CA PHE A 60 -10.52 -2.08 -15.70
C PHE A 60 -10.72 -2.36 -17.20
N LYS A 61 -11.93 -2.73 -17.63
CA LYS A 61 -12.29 -2.92 -19.04
C LYS A 61 -12.75 -1.61 -19.72
N HIS A 62 -12.94 -0.55 -18.96
CA HIS A 62 -13.48 0.71 -19.46
C HIS A 62 -12.40 1.51 -20.21
N LYS A 63 -12.63 1.76 -21.52
CA LYS A 63 -11.64 2.44 -22.38
C LYS A 63 -11.23 3.83 -21.87
N PRO A 64 -12.15 4.70 -21.42
CA PRO A 64 -11.77 5.99 -20.82
C PRO A 64 -10.81 5.89 -19.64
N PHE A 65 -10.96 4.85 -18.81
CA PHE A 65 -10.04 4.61 -17.69
C PHE A 65 -8.65 4.23 -18.19
N GLN A 66 -8.55 3.30 -19.16
CA GLN A 66 -7.27 2.92 -19.77
C GLN A 66 -6.57 4.10 -20.46
N VAL A 67 -7.33 4.97 -21.13
CA VAL A 67 -6.80 6.19 -21.75
C VAL A 67 -6.29 7.18 -20.70
N MET A 68 -7.00 7.32 -19.57
CA MET A 68 -6.54 8.15 -18.45
C MET A 68 -5.21 7.65 -17.90
N LEU A 69 -5.09 6.34 -17.63
CA LEU A 69 -3.82 5.75 -17.15
C LEU A 69 -2.66 6.04 -18.10
N ALA A 70 -2.88 5.88 -19.40
CA ALA A 70 -1.87 6.18 -20.42
C ALA A 70 -1.49 7.67 -20.46
N LYS A 71 -2.45 8.58 -20.25
CA LYS A 71 -2.19 10.02 -20.17
C LYS A 71 -1.33 10.40 -18.97
N GLU A 72 -1.59 9.78 -17.83
CA GLU A 72 -0.86 10.02 -16.58
C GLU A 72 0.43 9.18 -16.44
N GLY A 73 0.81 8.43 -17.49
CA GLY A 73 2.02 7.61 -17.49
C GLY A 73 1.97 6.42 -16.53
N ILE A 74 0.77 5.97 -16.14
CA ILE A 74 0.55 4.85 -15.24
C ILE A 74 0.44 3.56 -16.07
N LEU A 75 1.35 2.61 -15.85
CA LEU A 75 1.27 1.30 -16.48
C LEU A 75 0.09 0.53 -15.88
N PHE A 76 -0.75 -0.01 -16.75
CA PHE A 76 -1.91 -0.81 -16.35
C PHE A 76 -1.51 -2.04 -15.52
N THR A 77 -0.32 -2.59 -15.77
CA THR A 77 0.26 -3.73 -15.04
C THR A 77 0.65 -3.39 -13.60
N ASP A 78 0.86 -2.11 -13.30
CA ASP A 78 1.38 -1.66 -12.01
C ASP A 78 0.24 -1.29 -11.04
N ILE A 79 -1.01 -1.45 -11.49
CA ILE A 79 -2.20 -1.15 -10.71
C ILE A 79 -2.62 -2.41 -9.95
N ARG A 80 -2.51 -2.33 -8.63
CA ARG A 80 -3.06 -3.29 -7.69
C ARG A 80 -4.42 -2.77 -7.21
N SER A 81 -5.35 -3.67 -6.92
CA SER A 81 -6.59 -3.30 -6.25
C SER A 81 -6.56 -3.81 -4.83
N THR A 82 -7.08 -3.04 -3.88
CA THR A 82 -7.23 -3.48 -2.48
C THR A 82 -8.33 -4.53 -2.30
N VAL A 83 -9.01 -4.92 -3.38
CA VAL A 83 -10.06 -5.94 -3.39
C VAL A 83 -9.58 -7.12 -4.22
N ASN A 84 -9.76 -8.35 -3.73
CA ASN A 84 -9.40 -9.55 -4.48
C ASN A 84 -10.21 -9.64 -5.78
N LEU A 85 -9.55 -9.36 -6.90
CA LEU A 85 -10.11 -9.44 -8.25
C LEU A 85 -9.81 -10.81 -8.87
N GLU A 86 -10.07 -11.89 -8.14
CA GLU A 86 -10.04 -13.22 -8.74
C GLU A 86 -11.16 -13.28 -9.79
N ASN A 87 -10.78 -13.45 -11.06
CA ASN A 87 -11.60 -13.80 -12.24
C ASN A 87 -11.83 -12.76 -13.37
N VAL A 88 -10.90 -11.86 -13.71
CA VAL A 88 -11.15 -11.00 -14.91
C VAL A 88 -10.19 -11.03 -16.10
N ASN A 89 -8.97 -11.56 -15.99
CA ASN A 89 -8.08 -11.58 -17.15
C ASN A 89 -7.70 -12.99 -17.59
N THR A 90 -8.63 -13.67 -18.28
CA THR A 90 -8.25 -14.60 -19.35
C THR A 90 -8.56 -13.97 -20.70
N PRO A 91 -7.58 -13.31 -21.35
CA PRO A 91 -7.59 -13.17 -22.79
C PRO A 91 -7.30 -14.55 -23.40
N VAL A 92 -8.24 -15.03 -24.21
CA VAL A 92 -8.11 -16.24 -25.03
C VAL A 92 -7.06 -15.98 -26.13
N ALA A 93 -5.77 -16.00 -25.82
CA ALA A 93 -4.66 -16.09 -26.80
C ALA A 93 -3.27 -16.20 -26.16
N ALA A 94 -3.01 -17.18 -25.29
CA ALA A 94 -1.66 -17.68 -25.03
C ALA A 94 -1.74 -18.96 -24.20
N ARG A 95 -2.34 -19.99 -24.78
CA ARG A 95 -2.19 -21.36 -24.32
C ARG A 95 -0.78 -21.79 -24.74
N ASN A 96 0.24 -21.45 -23.94
CA ASN A 96 1.48 -22.20 -23.81
C ASN A 96 2.40 -21.61 -22.73
N GLU A 97 2.70 -22.48 -21.78
CA GLU A 97 3.87 -22.53 -20.90
C GLU A 97 3.89 -21.69 -19.61
N ARG A 98 3.80 -22.46 -18.51
CA ARG A 98 4.10 -22.18 -17.10
C ARG A 98 2.94 -21.59 -16.30
N GLU A 99 2.16 -22.52 -15.77
CA GLU A 99 1.49 -22.40 -14.49
C GLU A 99 2.47 -21.82 -13.44
N SER A 100 2.40 -20.52 -13.19
CA SER A 100 2.78 -19.95 -11.89
C SER A 100 1.47 -19.50 -11.26
N ARG A 101 1.00 -20.33 -10.33
CA ARG A 101 -0.19 -20.09 -9.55
C ARG A 101 0.17 -18.99 -8.55
N ASN A 102 -0.16 -17.74 -8.85
CA ASN A 102 -0.24 -16.73 -7.79
C ASN A 102 -1.56 -16.92 -7.05
N ASN A 103 -1.62 -18.02 -6.32
CA ASN A 103 -2.51 -18.17 -5.19
C ASN A 103 -1.93 -17.23 -4.12
N PRO A 104 -2.70 -16.34 -3.48
CA PRO A 104 -2.18 -15.48 -2.40
C PRO A 104 -1.53 -16.28 -1.26
N ALA A 105 -1.95 -17.55 -1.11
CA ALA A 105 -1.32 -18.52 -0.22
C ALA A 105 0.03 -19.06 -0.75
N ASP A 106 0.21 -19.16 -2.08
CA ASP A 106 1.49 -19.47 -2.71
C ASP A 106 2.43 -18.26 -2.65
N ASP A 107 1.96 -17.01 -2.82
CA ASP A 107 2.79 -15.81 -2.63
C ASP A 107 3.27 -15.65 -1.18
N LEU A 108 2.44 -15.99 -0.19
CA LEU A 108 2.84 -16.06 1.22
C LEU A 108 3.82 -17.23 1.47
N MET A 109 3.57 -18.41 0.89
CA MET A 109 4.48 -19.55 1.02
C MET A 109 5.81 -19.31 0.32
N ASP A 110 5.82 -18.63 -0.83
CA ASP A 110 7.00 -18.24 -1.58
C ASP A 110 7.77 -17.17 -0.81
N PHE A 111 7.10 -16.16 -0.25
CA PHE A 111 7.73 -15.17 0.63
C PHE A 111 8.36 -15.83 1.87
N VAL A 112 7.65 -16.74 2.53
CA VAL A 112 8.16 -17.51 3.68
C VAL A 112 9.30 -18.47 3.30
N GLN A 113 9.31 -18.98 2.07
CA GLN A 113 10.38 -19.87 1.57
C GLN A 113 11.61 -19.11 1.06
N GLN A 114 11.43 -17.88 0.57
CA GLN A 114 12.47 -17.06 -0.05
C GLN A 114 13.15 -16.10 0.93
N HIS A 115 12.50 -15.79 2.05
CA HIS A 115 13.03 -14.90 3.06
C HIS A 115 13.20 -15.61 4.40
N SER A 116 14.40 -15.46 4.97
CA SER A 116 14.62 -15.76 6.38
C SER A 116 13.85 -14.78 7.26
N ILE A 117 13.51 -15.18 8.48
CA ILE A 117 12.82 -14.29 9.42
C ILE A 117 13.68 -13.05 9.72
N GLU A 118 14.99 -13.22 9.71
CA GLU A 118 15.96 -12.15 9.90
C GLU A 118 15.90 -11.11 8.76
N GLU A 119 15.75 -11.56 7.52
CA GLU A 119 15.57 -10.68 6.35
C GLU A 119 14.23 -9.93 6.37
N VAL A 120 13.16 -10.57 6.85
CA VAL A 120 11.85 -9.93 7.03
C VAL A 120 11.93 -8.84 8.11
N ILE A 121 12.59 -9.13 9.23
CA ILE A 121 12.80 -8.15 10.30
C ILE A 121 13.68 -6.99 9.81
N ASP A 122 14.73 -7.27 9.05
CA ASP A 122 15.60 -6.23 8.45
C ASP A 122 14.83 -5.34 7.46
N TYR A 123 13.92 -5.92 6.68
CA TYR A 123 13.05 -5.17 5.78
C TYR A 123 12.14 -4.22 6.56
N GLU A 124 11.48 -4.71 7.61
CA GLU A 124 10.63 -3.90 8.47
C GLU A 124 11.41 -2.79 9.20
N CYS A 125 12.62 -3.08 9.68
CA CYS A 125 13.50 -2.08 10.29
C CYS A 125 13.84 -0.94 9.30
N LYS A 126 14.11 -1.25 8.04
CA LYS A 126 14.35 -0.24 6.99
C LYS A 126 13.12 0.61 6.71
N LEU A 127 11.94 0.00 6.65
CA LEU A 127 10.68 0.72 6.42
C LEU A 127 10.38 1.69 7.56
N VAL A 128 10.49 1.23 8.81
CA VAL A 128 10.30 2.05 10.00
C VAL A 128 11.34 3.19 10.05
N GLY A 129 12.61 2.90 9.77
CA GLY A 129 13.66 3.93 9.70
C GLY A 129 13.41 5.01 8.64
N SER A 130 12.86 4.63 7.48
CA SER A 130 12.43 5.56 6.44
C SER A 130 11.31 6.48 6.93
N ARG A 131 10.31 5.92 7.65
CA ARG A 131 9.21 6.70 8.25
C ARG A 131 9.71 7.67 9.32
N ILE A 132 10.63 7.26 10.20
CA ILE A 132 11.28 8.15 11.18
C ILE A 132 11.92 9.34 10.46
N SER A 133 12.74 9.06 9.43
CA SER A 133 13.44 10.09 8.64
C SER A 133 12.46 11.08 7.98
N PHE A 134 11.33 10.59 7.49
CA PHE A 134 10.27 11.42 6.91
C PHE A 134 9.65 12.36 7.94
N TYR A 135 9.22 11.85 9.10
CA TYR A 135 8.61 12.69 10.15
C TYR A 135 9.61 13.67 10.78
N GLN A 136 10.90 13.30 10.88
CA GLN A 136 11.94 14.23 11.30
C GLN A 136 12.10 15.41 10.32
N LYS A 137 11.97 15.18 9.00
CA LYS A 137 11.95 16.28 8.01
C LYS A 137 10.74 17.18 8.18
N ILE A 138 9.57 16.63 8.54
CA ILE A 138 8.39 17.43 8.86
C ILE A 138 8.67 18.31 10.10
N LEU A 139 9.22 17.75 11.17
CA LEU A 139 9.59 18.53 12.37
C LEU A 139 10.61 19.65 12.04
N GLN A 140 11.63 19.35 11.23
CA GLN A 140 12.57 20.36 10.76
C GLN A 140 11.86 21.49 10.01
N ARG A 141 10.92 21.14 9.13
CA ARG A 141 10.15 22.14 8.38
C ARG A 141 9.26 22.98 9.28
N MET A 142 8.54 22.36 10.22
CA MET A 142 7.72 23.06 11.21
C MET A 142 8.55 24.04 12.04
N PHE A 143 9.74 23.63 12.46
CA PHE A 143 10.65 24.49 13.21
C PHE A 143 11.11 25.71 12.38
N MET A 144 11.38 25.53 11.08
CA MET A 144 11.68 26.65 10.17
C MET A 144 10.48 27.61 10.01
N ASP A 145 9.26 27.09 10.11
CA ASP A 145 8.02 27.85 10.02
C ASP A 145 7.57 28.42 11.40
N ASN A 146 8.47 28.47 12.39
CA ASN A 146 8.26 28.94 13.78
C ASN A 146 7.26 28.13 14.62
N LEU A 147 6.93 26.91 14.20
CA LEU A 147 6.17 25.94 14.99
C LEU A 147 7.17 25.07 15.75
N GLY A 148 7.41 25.42 17.01
CA GLY A 148 8.37 24.77 17.89
C GLY A 148 7.74 23.78 18.88
N PRO A 149 8.52 23.26 19.85
CA PRO A 149 8.06 22.24 20.82
C PRO A 149 6.87 22.62 21.71
N SER A 150 6.52 23.91 21.78
CA SER A 150 5.33 24.38 22.50
C SER A 150 4.04 24.29 21.67
N ASP A 151 4.17 24.03 20.37
CA ASP A 151 3.04 23.86 19.46
C ASP A 151 2.45 22.43 19.58
N PRO A 152 1.11 22.30 19.72
CA PRO A 152 0.48 21.00 19.89
C PRO A 152 0.55 20.10 18.66
N GLU A 153 0.68 20.65 17.45
CA GLU A 153 0.88 19.85 16.23
C GLU A 153 2.32 19.34 16.15
N PHE A 154 3.29 20.17 16.54
CA PHE A 154 4.69 19.76 16.65
C PHE A 154 4.84 18.59 17.64
N GLN A 155 4.18 18.67 18.79
CA GLN A 155 4.18 17.60 19.80
C GLN A 155 3.60 16.29 19.26
N LYS A 156 2.50 16.33 18.49
CA LYS A 156 1.93 15.12 17.88
C LYS A 156 2.90 14.45 16.91
N ILE A 157 3.59 15.23 16.07
CA ILE A 157 4.57 14.67 15.13
C ILE A 157 5.78 14.13 15.88
N GLN A 158 6.20 14.80 16.96
CA GLN A 158 7.25 14.30 17.85
C GLN A 158 6.85 12.97 18.52
N ASP A 159 5.60 12.82 18.95
CA ASP A 159 5.08 11.57 19.49
C ASP A 159 5.06 10.46 18.43
N ILE A 160 4.71 10.77 17.18
CA ILE A 160 4.78 9.83 16.05
C ILE A 160 6.21 9.34 15.84
N VAL A 161 7.19 10.25 15.82
CA VAL A 161 8.62 9.89 15.74
C VAL A 161 9.00 8.96 16.89
N ARG A 162 8.60 9.28 18.13
CA ARG A 162 8.90 8.46 19.30
C ARG A 162 8.30 7.06 19.22
N ILE A 163 7.08 6.92 18.71
CA ILE A 163 6.42 5.63 18.52
C ILE A 163 7.20 4.79 17.52
N TYR A 164 7.61 5.37 16.39
CA TYR A 164 8.40 4.64 15.40
C TYR A 164 9.81 4.30 15.89
N GLU A 165 10.47 5.17 16.64
CA GLU A 165 11.77 4.87 17.26
C GLU A 165 11.65 3.68 18.23
N GLN A 166 10.61 3.65 19.07
CA GLN A 166 10.33 2.51 19.96
C GLN A 166 10.00 1.23 19.19
N ALA A 167 9.29 1.34 18.07
CA ALA A 167 8.99 0.19 17.22
C ALA A 167 10.27 -0.34 16.55
N LEU A 168 11.14 0.55 16.06
CA LEU A 168 12.41 0.18 15.44
C LEU A 168 13.34 -0.52 16.43
N GLU A 169 13.47 0.00 17.65
CA GLU A 169 14.24 -0.61 18.73
C GLU A 169 13.77 -2.04 18.98
N ARG A 170 12.46 -2.23 19.20
CA ARG A 170 11.88 -3.57 19.44
C ARG A 170 12.00 -4.52 18.26
N LEU A 171 11.95 -4.03 17.02
CA LEU A 171 12.14 -4.85 15.83
C LEU A 171 13.60 -5.29 15.70
N THR A 172 14.53 -4.37 15.96
CA THR A 172 15.98 -4.65 15.93
C THR A 172 16.34 -5.71 16.98
N ASP A 173 15.75 -5.63 18.18
CA ASP A 173 15.96 -6.61 19.26
C ASP A 173 15.55 -8.04 18.86
N LEU A 174 14.63 -8.21 17.90
CA LEU A 174 14.23 -9.54 17.41
C LEU A 174 15.30 -10.20 16.53
N ASN A 175 16.21 -9.41 15.95
CA ASN A 175 17.34 -9.89 15.15
C ASN A 175 18.62 -10.12 15.98
N ASP A 176 18.66 -9.66 17.23
CA ASP A 176 19.81 -9.89 18.09
C ASP A 176 19.79 -11.35 18.60
N PRO A 177 20.83 -12.17 18.34
CA PRO A 177 20.87 -13.53 18.85
C PRO A 177 20.94 -13.51 20.37
N ASN A 178 19.79 -13.69 21.02
CA ASN A 178 19.58 -14.02 22.43
C ASN A 178 20.88 -14.33 23.21
N LEU A 179 21.61 -13.29 23.65
CA LEU A 179 22.77 -13.45 24.51
C LEU A 179 22.38 -13.71 25.98
N ASP A 180 21.08 -13.84 26.28
CA ASP A 180 20.57 -14.05 27.63
C ASP A 180 20.04 -15.46 27.95
N ALA A 181 20.17 -16.41 27.01
CA ALA A 181 19.82 -17.81 27.23
C ALA A 181 21.07 -18.70 27.42
N GLY A 182 21.98 -18.38 28.34
CA GLY A 182 23.16 -19.25 28.47
C GLY A 182 24.19 -19.08 29.61
N SER A 183 24.11 -18.09 30.50
CA SER A 183 25.17 -17.95 31.53
C SER A 183 24.68 -17.55 32.92
N ARG A 184 23.77 -18.33 33.49
CA ARG A 184 23.68 -18.50 34.96
C ARG A 184 23.46 -19.96 35.33
N GLY A 185 24.52 -20.75 35.15
CA GLY A 185 24.63 -22.09 35.69
C GLY A 185 26.09 -22.48 35.95
N ARG A 186 26.44 -22.59 37.24
CA ARG A 186 27.71 -23.06 37.86
C ARG A 186 28.86 -22.03 37.82
N PHE A 187 29.48 -21.64 38.92
CA PHE A 187 29.78 -22.28 40.21
C PHE A 187 29.65 -21.30 41.38
#